data_AF-A0AA96RVR7-F1
#
_entry.id   AF-A0AA96RVR7-F1
#
_cell.length_a   1.000
_cell.length_b   1.000
_cell.length_c   1.000
_cell.angle_alpha   90.00
_cell.angle_beta   90.00
_cell.angle_gamma   90.00
#
_symmetry.space_group_name_H-M   'P 1'
#
loop_
_entity.id
_entity.type
_entity.pdbx_description
1 polymer ?
#
loop_
_entity_poly.entity_id
_entity_poly.type
_entity_poly.pdbx_seq_one_letter_code
_entity_poly.pdbx_strand_id
1 'polypeptide(L)' 'MVIVVTTSERDEATGQTRLVVSHGVEEETGKKVILPPEHPSDIGAQFSNDLQSWVIQH' A
#
# COMPACT_ATOMS: atom_id res chain seq x y z
N MET A 1 12.68 -3.16 -4.72
CA MET A 1 11.43 -3.47 -4.01
C MET A 1 10.70 -2.17 -3.71
N VAL A 2 9.36 -2.15 -3.79
CA VAL A 2 8.57 -0.98 -3.39
C VAL A 2 7.87 -1.27 -2.07
N ILE A 3 8.13 -0.46 -1.05
CA ILE A 3 7.39 -0.49 0.23
C ILE A 3 6.10 0.30 0.03
N VAL A 4 4.96 -0.33 0.29
CA VAL A 4 3.64 0.23 0.08
C VAL A 4 3.15 0.87 1.39
N VAL A 5 2.88 2.17 1.32
CA VAL A 5 2.32 2.94 2.43
C VAL A 5 0.80 2.89 2.34
N THR A 6 0.16 2.45 3.41
CA THR A 6 -1.29 2.30 3.50
C THR A 6 -1.90 3.29 4.47
N THR A 7 -3.16 3.64 4.24
CA THR A 7 -3.99 4.41 5.17
C THR A 7 -5.35 3.73 5.34
N SER A 8 -6.00 3.99 6.46
CA SER A 8 -7.36 3.56 6.72
C SER A 8 -8.30 4.70 6.38
N GLU A 9 -9.19 4.48 5.43
CA GLU A 9 -10.20 5.45 5.02
C GLU A 9 -11.60 4.92 5.32
N ARG A 10 -12.51 5.82 5.69
CA ARG A 10 -13.91 5.48 5.87
C ARG A 10 -14.64 5.75 4.57
N ASP A 11 -15.20 4.70 3.98
CA ASP A 11 -16.11 4.84 2.84
C ASP A 11 -17.39 5.52 3.34
N GLU A 12 -17.68 6.71 2.81
CA GLU A 12 -18.84 7.51 3.27
C GLU A 12 -20.18 6.88 2.88
N ALA A 13 -20.24 6.14 1.77
CA ALA A 13 -21.47 5.54 1.27
C ALA A 13 -21.89 4.32 2.11
N THR A 14 -20.93 3.51 2.55
CA THR A 14 -21.14 2.26 3.30
C THR A 14 -20.87 2.41 4.79
N GLY A 15 -20.19 3.49 5.19
CA GLY A 15 -19.73 3.74 6.56
C GLY A 15 -18.58 2.84 7.01
N GLN A 16 -18.10 1.92 6.18
CA GLN A 16 -17.08 0.94 6.52
C GLN A 16 -15.66 1.51 6.39
N THR A 17 -14.77 1.14 7.30
CA THR A 17 -13.34 1.44 7.20
C THR A 17 -12.66 0.45 6.28
N ARG A 18 -11.84 0.94 5.35
CA ARG A 18 -11.06 0.15 4.39
C ARG A 18 -9.59 0.54 4.45
N LEU A 19 -8.73 -0.46 4.30
CA LEU A 19 -7.30 -0.25 4.11
C LEU A 19 -7.05 0.03 2.63
N VAL A 20 -6.44 1.17 2.32
CA VAL A 20 -6.12 1.57 0.95
C VAL A 20 -4.67 2.01 0.86
N VAL A 21 -4.11 1.91 -0.34
CA VAL A 21 -2.76 2.40 -0.64
C VAL A 21 -2.79 3.92 -0.78
N SER A 22 -1.81 4.58 -0.15
CA SER A 22 -1.54 6.00 -0.34
C SER A 22 -0.47 6.23 -1.42
N HIS A 23 0.68 5.58 -1.27
CA HIS A 23 1.80 5.67 -2.21
C HIS A 23 2.78 4.53 -1.96
N GLY A 24 3.71 4.32 -2.89
CA GLY A 24 4.87 3.45 -2.71
C GLY A 24 6.15 4.25 -2.45
N VAL A 25 7.15 3.59 -1.88
CA VAL A 25 8.52 4.09 -1.76
C VAL A 25 9.47 3.03 -2.31
N GLU A 26 10.22 3.37 -3.35
CA GLU A 26 11.29 2.51 -3.87
C GLU A 26 12.41 2.44 -2.83
N GLU A 27 12.70 1.23 -2.34
CA GLU A 27 13.61 1.02 -1.21
C GLU A 27 15.04 1.54 -1.50
N GLU A 28 15.54 1.32 -2.71
CA GLU A 28 16.93 1.64 -3.06
C GLU A 28 17.19 3.15 -3.19
N THR A 29 16.21 3.89 -3.67
CA THR A 29 16.37 5.31 -4.02
C THR A 29 15.59 6.26 -3.10
N GLY A 30 14.65 5.72 -2.31
CA GLY A 30 13.71 6.49 -1.51
C GLY A 30 12.67 7.26 -2.35
N LYS A 31 12.61 7.04 -3.67
CA LYS A 31 11.65 7.75 -4.54
C LYS A 31 10.22 7.32 -4.23
N LYS A 32 9.33 8.30 -4.17
CA LYS A 32 7.89 8.05 -4.08
C LYS A 32 7.35 7.56 -5.43
N VAL A 33 6.52 6.53 -5.36
CA VAL A 33 5.83 5.93 -6.51
C VAL A 33 4.33 6.16 -6.32
N ILE A 34 3.67 6.65 -7.36
CA ILE A 34 2.21 6.79 -7.37
C ILE A 34 1.61 5.39 -7.59
N LEU A 35 0.72 4.98 -6.69
CA LEU A 35 0.04 3.69 -6.75
C LEU A 35 -1.49 3.90 -6.73
N PRO A 36 -2.28 2.98 -7.29
CA PRO A 36 -3.74 3.04 -7.21
C PRO A 36 -4.21 3.03 -5.75
N PRO A 37 -5.24 3.82 -5.38
CA PRO A 37 -5.80 3.87 -4.03
C PRO A 37 -6.74 2.68 -3.76
N GLU A 38 -6.23 1.47 -3.98
CA GLU A 38 -6.93 0.20 -3.81
C GLU A 38 -6.37 -0.55 -2.59
N HIS A 39 -6.94 -1.70 -2.23
CA HIS A 39 -6.34 -2.52 -1.19
C HIS A 39 -4.96 -3.02 -1.67
N PRO A 40 -3.92 -3.07 -0.81
CA PRO A 40 -2.57 -3.47 -1.24
C PRO A 40 -2.51 -4.81 -1.98
N SER A 41 -3.31 -5.79 -1.57
CA SER A 41 -3.38 -7.09 -2.24
C SER A 41 -3.85 -7.00 -3.69
N ASP A 42 -4.68 -6.02 -4.00
CA ASP A 42 -5.34 -5.89 -5.31
C ASP A 42 -4.36 -5.33 -6.35
N ILE A 43 -3.36 -4.59 -5.89
CA ILE A 43 -2.24 -4.10 -6.72
C ILE A 43 -1.03 -5.05 -6.72
N GLY A 44 -1.20 -6.28 -6.23
CA GLY A 44 -0.14 -7.30 -6.19
C GLY A 44 0.87 -7.13 -5.07
N ALA A 45 0.60 -6.27 -4.07
CA ALA A 45 1.46 -6.18 -2.90
C ALA A 45 1.24 -7.37 -1.96
N GLN A 46 2.32 -7.81 -1.32
CA GLN A 46 2.32 -8.87 -0.33
C GLN A 46 2.76 -8.33 1.02
N PHE A 47 2.15 -8.78 2.10
CA PHE A 47 2.57 -8.38 3.43
C PHE A 47 3.83 -9.13 3.84
N SER A 48 4.93 -8.40 4.03
CA SER A 48 6.18 -8.92 4.57
C SER A 48 6.12 -8.89 6.09
N ASN A 49 6.15 -10.06 6.72
CA ASN A 49 6.19 -10.17 8.19
C ASN A 49 7.51 -9.64 8.76
N ASP A 50 8.61 -9.74 8.01
CA ASP A 50 9.92 -9.28 8.47
C ASP A 50 9.98 -7.74 8.53
N LEU A 51 9.37 -7.07 7.56
CA LEU A 51 9.32 -5.61 7.47
C LEU A 51 8.07 -5.02 8.13
N GLN A 52 7.14 -5.86 8.59
CA GLN A 52 5.81 -5.46 9.07
C GLN A 52 5.13 -4.48 8.10
N SER A 53 5.30 -4.70 6.80
CA SER A 53 4.95 -3.76 5.74
C SER A 53 4.47 -4.49 4.48
N TRP A 54 3.58 -3.83 3.73
CA TRP A 54 3.22 -4.29 2.38
C TRP A 54 4.35 -3.97 1.40
N VAL A 55 4.68 -4.90 0.52
CA VAL A 55 5.75 -4.74 -0.47
C VAL A 55 5.34 -5.26 -1.84
N ILE A 56 5.81 -4.62 -2.90
CA ILE A 56 5.76 -5.14 -4.27
C ILE A 56 7.18 -5.54 -4.66
N GLN A 57 7.36 -6.81 -5.00
CA GLN A 57 8.58 -7.32 -5.62
C GLN A 57 8.46 -7.17 -7.14
N HIS A 58 9.55 -6.72 -7.77
CA HIS A 58 9.63 -6.58 -9.24
C HIS A 58 9.81 -7.94 -9.91
#